data_AF-A0A6C0BQ80-F1
#
_entry.id   AF-A0A6C0BQ80-F1
#
_cell.length_a   1.000
_cell.length_b   1.000
_cell.length_c   1.000
_cell.angle_alpha   90.00
_cell.angle_beta   90.00
_cell.angle_gamma   90.00
#
_symmetry.space_group_name_H-M   'P 1'
#
loop_
_entity.id
_entity.type
_entity.pdbx_description
1 polymer ?
#
loop_
_entity_poly.entity_id
_entity_poly.type
_entity_poly.pdbx_seq_one_letter_code
_entity_poly.pdbx_strand_id
1 'polypeptide(L)'
;MWQYVSSIFHRPSEPHPKTRSAAEFLGQVKRPRPKSPPKKNKRRKAYINKRLKKSVWVQYMGRNFEGPCYACNRKIIDVFDCHYGHVIAEHKGGALNVQNLRPICALCNQASSVRHMREFAMSNGFYDAAIVQEAQYQSYASKRPRLCSSSSKIS
;
A
#
# COMPACT_ATOMS: atom_id res chain seq x y z
N MET A 1 -65.38 69.73 -18.05
CA MET A 1 -66.60 69.32 -17.34
C MET A 1 -66.21 68.18 -16.41
N TRP A 2 -66.49 68.32 -15.11
CA TRP A 2 -66.34 67.27 -14.09
C TRP A 2 -67.04 65.98 -14.58
N GLN A 3 -66.62 64.77 -14.22
CA GLN A 3 -66.93 64.12 -12.95
C GLN A 3 -66.21 62.75 -12.95
N TYR A 4 -65.43 62.41 -11.93
CA TYR A 4 -65.86 61.81 -10.65
C TYR A 4 -65.67 60.28 -10.67
N VAL A 5 -64.85 59.87 -9.72
CA VAL A 5 -64.38 58.52 -9.39
C VAL A 5 -65.56 57.59 -9.09
N SER A 6 -65.46 56.32 -9.49
CA SER A 6 -66.10 55.23 -8.77
C SER A 6 -65.12 54.07 -8.65
N SER A 7 -64.55 54.00 -7.46
CA SER A 7 -63.69 52.95 -6.95
C SER A 7 -64.44 51.62 -6.90
N ILE A 8 -64.12 50.71 -7.83
CA ILE A 8 -64.38 49.29 -7.62
C ILE A 8 -63.07 48.67 -7.13
N PHE A 9 -62.95 48.56 -5.81
CA PHE A 9 -61.93 47.76 -5.14
C PHE A 9 -62.02 46.31 -5.65
N HIS A 10 -61.19 45.95 -6.61
CA HIS A 10 -60.94 44.54 -6.93
C HIS A 10 -59.98 44.00 -5.87
N ARG A 11 -60.53 43.22 -4.94
CA ARG A 11 -59.76 42.44 -3.96
C ARG A 11 -58.88 41.44 -4.74
N PRO A 12 -57.54 41.53 -4.64
CA PRO A 12 -56.68 40.49 -5.21
C PRO A 12 -57.02 39.15 -4.54
N SER A 13 -57.21 38.10 -5.34
CA SER A 13 -57.38 36.74 -4.82
C SER A 13 -56.10 36.31 -4.10
N GLU A 14 -56.25 35.90 -2.84
CA GLU A 14 -55.14 35.32 -2.08
C GLU A 14 -54.68 34.02 -2.75
N PRO A 15 -53.36 33.78 -2.89
CA PRO A 15 -52.89 32.50 -3.39
C PRO A 15 -53.22 31.41 -2.36
N HIS A 16 -54.01 30.43 -2.80
CA HIS A 16 -54.26 29.22 -2.02
C HIS A 16 -52.94 28.57 -1.57
N PRO A 17 -52.82 28.15 -0.31
CA PRO A 17 -51.66 27.41 0.15
C PRO A 17 -51.57 26.11 -0.65
N LYS A 18 -50.45 25.91 -1.35
CA LYS A 18 -50.16 24.67 -2.06
C LYS A 18 -50.17 23.55 -1.03
N THR A 19 -51.19 22.70 -1.08
CA THR A 19 -51.26 21.48 -0.29
C THR A 19 -50.07 20.62 -0.69
N ARG A 20 -49.10 20.49 0.22
CA ARG A 20 -48.02 19.52 0.08
C ARG A 20 -48.68 18.15 0.02
N SER A 21 -48.49 17.43 -1.08
CA SER A 21 -49.17 16.15 -1.29
C SER A 21 -48.75 15.15 -0.21
N ALA A 22 -49.63 14.21 0.10
CA ALA A 22 -49.36 13.14 1.08
C ALA A 22 -48.13 12.26 0.74
N ALA A 23 -47.48 12.46 -0.41
CA ALA A 23 -46.26 11.76 -0.81
C ALA A 23 -44.98 12.23 -0.08
N GLU A 24 -45.01 13.33 0.67
CA GLU A 24 -43.84 13.78 1.46
C GLU A 24 -43.64 13.04 2.79
N PHE A 25 -44.47 12.03 3.09
CA PHE A 25 -44.33 11.17 4.28
C PHE A 25 -43.79 9.77 3.94
N LEU A 26 -42.84 9.65 3.01
CA LEU A 26 -42.00 8.45 2.93
C LEU A 26 -40.74 8.66 3.76
N GLY A 27 -40.89 8.41 5.06
CA GLY A 27 -39.80 8.31 6.01
C GLY A 27 -38.72 7.37 5.48
N GLN A 28 -37.51 7.90 5.34
CA GLN A 28 -36.32 7.13 5.00
C GLN A 28 -36.02 6.17 6.16
N VAL A 29 -36.56 4.95 6.11
CA VAL A 29 -36.14 3.87 7.01
C VAL A 29 -34.68 3.56 6.67
N LYS A 30 -33.74 4.15 7.41
CA LYS A 30 -32.31 3.82 7.32
C LYS A 30 -32.13 2.38 7.76
N ARG A 31 -32.08 1.46 6.78
CA ARG A 31 -31.78 0.05 7.04
C ARG A 31 -30.42 -0.06 7.75
N PRO A 32 -30.31 -0.80 8.86
CA PRO A 32 -29.02 -0.98 9.53
C PRO A 32 -28.06 -1.68 8.58
N ARG A 33 -26.86 -1.10 8.40
CA ARG A 33 -25.84 -1.72 7.55
C ARG A 33 -25.46 -3.09 8.15
N PRO A 34 -25.42 -4.17 7.33
CA PRO A 34 -24.99 -5.47 7.83
C PRO A 34 -23.57 -5.35 8.39
N LYS A 35 -23.38 -5.80 9.63
CA LYS A 35 -22.08 -5.79 10.30
C LYS A 35 -21.16 -6.74 9.52
N SER A 36 -20.12 -6.19 8.88
CA SER A 36 -19.14 -6.99 8.14
C SER A 36 -18.54 -8.08 9.04
N PRO A 37 -18.26 -9.29 8.52
CA PRO A 37 -17.70 -10.37 9.32
C PRO A 37 -16.38 -9.94 9.99
N PRO A 38 -16.08 -10.50 11.18
CA PRO A 38 -14.86 -10.17 11.90
C PRO A 38 -13.64 -10.43 11.00
N LYS A 39 -12.84 -9.39 10.78
CA LYS A 39 -11.64 -9.49 9.95
C LYS A 39 -10.66 -10.43 10.64
N LYS A 40 -10.27 -11.50 9.94
CA LYS A 40 -9.23 -12.44 10.37
C LYS A 40 -7.97 -11.65 10.79
N ASN A 41 -7.41 -11.94 11.96
CA ASN A 41 -6.20 -11.27 12.46
C ASN A 41 -5.02 -11.52 11.50
N LYS A 42 -4.74 -10.55 10.63
CA LYS A 42 -3.54 -10.58 9.78
C LYS A 42 -2.34 -10.41 10.70
N ARG A 43 -1.34 -11.31 10.60
CA ARG A 43 -0.05 -11.12 11.27
C ARG A 43 0.49 -9.74 10.89
N ARG A 44 0.73 -8.90 11.89
CA ARG A 44 1.34 -7.58 11.68
C ARG A 44 2.81 -7.82 11.31
N LYS A 45 3.29 -7.11 10.28
CA LYS A 45 4.71 -7.13 9.92
C LYS A 45 5.56 -6.74 11.14
N ALA A 46 6.68 -7.42 11.32
CA ALA A 46 7.60 -7.09 12.40
C ALA A 46 8.10 -5.63 12.30
N TYR A 47 8.16 -4.96 13.44
CA TYR A 47 8.60 -3.56 13.51
C TYR A 47 10.12 -3.48 13.47
N ILE A 48 10.66 -2.80 12.46
CA ILE A 48 12.10 -2.51 12.36
C ILE A 48 12.41 -1.30 13.23
N ASN A 49 13.07 -1.53 14.36
CA ASN A 49 13.43 -0.48 15.29
C ASN A 49 14.46 0.51 14.69
N LYS A 50 14.52 1.74 15.24
CA LYS A 50 15.42 2.79 14.73
C LYS A 50 16.90 2.43 14.82
N ARG A 51 17.30 1.70 15.87
CA ARG A 51 18.69 1.27 16.09
C ARG A 51 19.14 0.33 14.97
N LEU A 52 18.31 -0.65 14.64
CA LEU A 52 18.56 -1.64 13.60
C LEU A 52 18.66 -0.99 12.22
N LYS A 53 17.79 -0.01 11.92
CA LYS A 53 17.88 0.78 10.69
C LYS A 53 19.24 1.46 10.53
N LYS A 54 19.71 2.13 11.59
CA LYS A 54 21.04 2.76 11.62
C LYS A 54 22.15 1.73 11.46
N SER A 55 22.08 0.62 12.18
CA SER A 55 23.07 -0.46 12.08
C SER A 55 23.14 -1.06 10.68
N VAL A 56 22.00 -1.30 10.04
CA VAL A 56 21.93 -1.79 8.65
C VAL A 56 22.56 -0.78 7.70
N TRP A 57 22.23 0.50 7.84
CA TRP A 57 22.81 1.53 6.99
C TRP A 57 24.33 1.57 7.11
N VAL A 58 24.85 1.70 8.33
CA VAL A 58 26.30 1.78 8.58
C VAL A 58 27.03 0.51 8.10
N GLN A 59 26.40 -0.66 8.21
CA GLN A 59 26.98 -1.93 7.77
C GLN A 59 27.16 -2.00 6.24
N TYR A 60 26.19 -1.52 5.46
CA TYR A 60 26.18 -1.71 4.00
C TYR A 60 26.59 -0.47 3.21
N MET A 61 26.31 0.73 3.71
CA MET A 61 26.64 2.00 3.07
C MET A 61 27.80 2.72 3.76
N GLY A 62 28.23 2.28 4.94
CA GLY A 62 29.23 2.98 5.73
C GLY A 62 28.71 4.28 6.35
N ARG A 63 29.60 5.26 6.53
CA ARG A 63 29.28 6.59 7.07
C ARG A 63 28.87 7.59 5.99
N ASN A 64 28.33 7.10 4.88
CA ASN A 64 27.88 7.92 3.76
C ASN A 64 26.40 8.26 3.96
N PHE A 65 25.98 9.44 3.47
CA PHE A 65 24.57 9.83 3.48
C PHE A 65 23.80 9.22 2.31
N GLU A 66 24.49 8.90 1.22
CA GLU A 66 23.88 8.33 0.03
C GLU A 66 24.58 7.03 -0.37
N GLY A 67 23.84 6.16 -1.03
CA GLY A 67 24.35 4.92 -1.61
C GLY A 67 23.38 4.32 -2.61
N PRO A 68 23.82 3.38 -3.45
CA PRO A 68 22.94 2.75 -4.43
C PRO A 68 21.94 1.79 -3.77
N CYS A 69 20.76 1.67 -4.37
CA CYS A 69 19.77 0.66 -3.97
C CYS A 69 20.36 -0.75 -4.09
N TYR A 70 20.33 -1.51 -3.00
CA TYR A 70 20.88 -2.86 -2.98
C TYR A 70 20.23 -3.82 -4.00
N ALA A 71 18.95 -3.66 -4.31
CA ALA A 71 18.24 -4.62 -5.17
C ALA A 71 18.45 -4.37 -6.66
N CYS A 72 18.51 -3.10 -7.09
CA CYS A 72 18.57 -2.76 -8.51
C CYS A 72 19.85 -2.06 -8.93
N ASN A 73 20.65 -1.53 -7.99
CA ASN A 73 21.83 -0.70 -8.24
C ASN A 73 21.63 0.47 -9.24
N ARG A 74 20.38 0.89 -9.51
CA ARG A 74 20.04 1.94 -10.49
C ARG A 74 19.60 3.26 -9.88
N LYS A 75 19.06 3.24 -8.65
CA LYS A 75 18.63 4.44 -7.93
C LYS A 75 19.54 4.67 -6.74
N ILE A 76 20.05 5.89 -6.59
CA ILE A 76 20.68 6.34 -5.35
C ILE A 76 19.60 6.60 -4.29
N ILE A 77 19.83 6.05 -3.10
CA ILE A 77 19.00 6.19 -1.92
C ILE A 77 19.78 6.94 -0.85
N ASP A 78 19.04 7.59 0.03
CA ASP A 78 19.57 8.40 1.12
C ASP A 78 19.16 7.77 2.46
N VAL A 79 19.91 8.05 3.53
CA VAL A 79 19.58 7.71 4.92
C VAL A 79 18.15 8.16 5.27
N PHE A 80 17.72 9.30 4.74
CA PHE A 80 16.40 9.87 5.00
C PHE A 80 15.30 9.26 4.13
N ASP A 81 15.60 8.92 2.87
CA ASP A 81 14.66 8.34 1.90
C ASP A 81 15.12 6.95 1.41
N CYS A 82 15.01 5.97 2.31
CA CYS A 82 15.20 4.55 1.97
C CYS A 82 14.23 3.63 2.71
N HIS A 83 14.09 2.42 2.16
CA HIS A 83 13.36 1.33 2.78
C HIS A 83 14.31 0.20 3.18
N TYR A 84 13.91 -0.57 4.18
CA TYR A 84 14.69 -1.70 4.68
C TYR A 84 13.99 -3.00 4.29
N GLY A 85 14.37 -3.54 3.14
CA GLY A 85 13.82 -4.77 2.59
C GLY A 85 14.48 -6.00 3.21
N HIS A 86 13.73 -7.10 3.29
CA HIS A 86 14.29 -8.37 3.72
C HIS A 86 14.88 -9.13 2.51
N VAL A 87 16.08 -9.69 2.66
CA VAL A 87 16.69 -10.59 1.66
C VAL A 87 15.85 -11.87 1.55
N ILE A 88 15.50 -12.46 2.69
CA ILE A 88 14.53 -13.54 2.85
C ILE A 88 13.28 -12.95 3.49
N ALA A 89 12.12 -13.05 2.82
CA ALA A 89 10.86 -12.52 3.34
C ALA A 89 10.51 -13.11 4.73
N GLU A 90 9.93 -12.29 5.60
CA GLU A 90 9.44 -12.69 6.94
C GLU A 90 8.50 -13.92 6.86
N HIS A 91 7.63 -13.97 5.85
CA HIS A 91 6.74 -15.11 5.60
C HIS A 91 7.48 -16.42 5.31
N LYS A 92 8.72 -16.35 4.80
CA LYS A 92 9.59 -17.50 4.53
C LYS A 92 10.58 -17.76 5.67
N GLY A 93 10.35 -17.19 6.85
CA GLY A 93 11.21 -17.36 8.03
C GLY A 93 12.45 -16.45 8.05
N GLY A 94 12.46 -15.37 7.25
CA GLY A 94 13.54 -14.39 7.31
C GLY A 94 13.58 -13.66 8.64
N ALA A 95 14.76 -13.60 9.26
CA ALA A 95 14.96 -12.95 10.55
C ALA A 95 15.00 -11.41 10.44
N LEU A 96 14.62 -10.70 11.51
CA LEU A 96 14.68 -9.24 11.61
C LEU A 96 16.05 -8.76 12.11
N ASN A 97 17.11 -9.13 11.40
CA ASN A 97 18.49 -8.90 11.82
C ASN A 97 19.25 -8.11 10.75
N VAL A 98 20.37 -7.48 11.14
CA VAL A 98 21.22 -6.70 10.23
C VAL A 98 21.59 -7.51 8.97
N GLN A 99 21.88 -8.80 9.15
CA GLN A 99 22.31 -9.68 8.07
C GLN A 99 21.22 -9.99 7.03
N ASN A 100 19.94 -9.86 7.37
CA ASN A 100 18.82 -10.14 6.46
C ASN A 100 18.13 -8.87 5.93
N LEU A 101 18.44 -7.70 6.49
CA LEU A 101 17.90 -6.43 6.03
C LEU A 101 18.87 -5.74 5.09
N ARG A 102 18.34 -5.06 4.07
CA ARG A 102 19.13 -4.26 3.13
C ARG A 102 18.43 -2.93 2.80
N PRO A 103 19.19 -1.84 2.64
CA PRO A 103 18.65 -0.57 2.19
C PRO A 103 18.30 -0.64 0.69
N ILE A 104 17.05 -0.35 0.35
CA ILE A 104 16.50 -0.42 -1.00
C ILE A 104 15.57 0.76 -1.29
N CYS A 105 15.32 1.04 -2.57
CA CYS A 105 14.37 2.08 -2.97
C CYS A 105 12.91 1.63 -2.79
N ALA A 106 11.98 2.60 -2.74
CA ALA A 106 10.55 2.36 -2.57
C ALA A 106 9.96 1.40 -3.62
N LEU A 107 10.36 1.57 -4.89
CA LEU A 107 9.89 0.72 -6.00
C LEU A 107 10.33 -0.74 -5.81
N CYS A 108 11.60 -0.98 -5.49
CA CYS A 108 12.12 -2.32 -5.24
C CYS A 108 11.49 -2.95 -3.99
N ASN A 109 11.24 -2.16 -2.95
CA ASN A 109 10.61 -2.64 -1.73
C ASN A 109 9.17 -3.13 -1.98
N GLN A 110 8.43 -2.45 -2.85
CA GLN A 110 7.08 -2.85 -3.23
C GLN A 110 7.08 -4.06 -4.15
N ALA A 111 8.02 -4.11 -5.11
CA ALA A 111 8.08 -5.17 -6.11
C ALA A 111 8.68 -6.51 -5.60
N SER A 112 9.55 -6.48 -4.58
CA SER A 112 10.24 -7.68 -4.05
C SER A 112 9.37 -8.61 -3.19
N SER A 113 8.25 -8.11 -2.64
CA SER A 113 7.17 -8.86 -1.98
C SER A 113 7.65 -10.11 -1.17
N VAL A 114 7.29 -11.32 -1.59
CA VAL A 114 7.64 -12.61 -0.95
C VAL A 114 8.84 -13.32 -1.58
N ARG A 115 9.44 -12.72 -2.61
CA ARG A 115 10.55 -13.32 -3.36
C ARG A 115 11.86 -13.09 -2.61
N HIS A 116 12.79 -14.02 -2.78
CA HIS A 116 14.16 -13.78 -2.30
C HIS A 116 14.77 -12.64 -3.11
N MET A 117 15.48 -11.72 -2.47
CA MET A 117 15.93 -10.50 -3.15
C MET A 117 16.87 -10.79 -4.33
N ARG A 118 17.70 -11.84 -4.25
CA ARG A 118 18.48 -12.35 -5.40
C ARG A 118 17.60 -12.76 -6.58
N GLU A 119 16.56 -13.54 -6.34
CA GLU A 119 15.65 -14.01 -7.40
C GLU A 119 14.95 -12.80 -8.05
N PHE A 120 14.53 -11.84 -7.22
CA PHE A 120 13.93 -10.59 -7.68
C PHE A 120 14.89 -9.80 -8.58
N ALA A 121 16.14 -9.63 -8.14
CA ALA A 121 17.16 -8.94 -8.91
C ALA A 121 17.41 -9.64 -10.26
N MET A 122 17.65 -10.95 -10.24
CA MET A 122 17.88 -11.76 -11.45
C MET A 122 16.71 -11.69 -12.44
N SER A 123 15.47 -11.86 -11.99
CA SER A 123 14.32 -11.85 -12.90
C SER A 123 14.05 -10.50 -13.56
N ASN A 124 14.55 -9.41 -12.96
CA ASN A 124 14.39 -8.06 -13.53
C ASN A 124 15.66 -7.58 -14.27
N GLY A 125 16.65 -8.46 -14.45
CA GLY A 125 17.91 -8.10 -15.11
C GLY A 125 18.79 -7.16 -14.28
N PHE A 126 18.71 -7.22 -12.95
CA PHE A 126 19.60 -6.50 -12.05
C PHE A 126 20.74 -7.43 -11.66
N TYR A 127 21.75 -7.54 -12.52
CA TYR A 127 22.92 -8.38 -12.31
C TYR A 127 24.06 -7.52 -11.78
N ASP A 128 24.19 -7.47 -10.46
CA ASP A 128 25.40 -6.99 -9.82
C ASP A 128 25.94 -8.10 -8.91
N ALA A 129 27.22 -8.45 -9.12
CA ALA A 129 27.95 -9.48 -8.39
C ALA A 129 27.99 -9.21 -6.88
N ALA A 130 27.80 -7.96 -6.44
CA ALA A 130 27.76 -7.58 -5.04
C ALA A 130 26.43 -7.97 -4.33
N ILE A 131 25.39 -8.36 -5.05
CA ILE A 131 24.01 -8.39 -4.50
C ILE A 131 23.72 -9.54 -3.54
N VAL A 132 24.50 -10.60 -3.37
CA VAL A 132 24.38 -11.44 -2.16
C VAL A 132 25.63 -12.30 -1.96
N GLN A 133 26.13 -12.37 -0.71
CA GLN A 133 27.00 -13.44 -0.24
C GLN A 133 26.44 -14.81 -0.63
N GLU A 134 27.17 -15.55 -1.46
CA GLU A 134 26.76 -16.84 -2.05
C GLU A 134 26.27 -17.85 -1.00
N ALA A 135 26.90 -17.85 0.17
CA ALA A 135 26.59 -18.76 1.28
C ALA A 135 25.14 -18.61 1.81
N GLN A 136 24.61 -17.40 1.93
CA GLN A 136 23.23 -17.20 2.43
C GLN A 136 22.21 -17.71 1.41
N TYR A 137 22.46 -17.51 0.11
CA TYR A 137 21.58 -17.98 -0.95
C TYR A 137 21.55 -19.51 -1.05
N GLN A 138 22.69 -20.18 -0.97
CA GLN A 138 22.77 -21.65 -0.97
C GLN A 138 21.94 -22.28 0.17
N SER A 139 22.01 -21.68 1.37
CA SER A 139 21.22 -22.13 2.53
C SER A 139 19.71 -21.94 2.35
N TYR A 140 19.29 -20.87 1.66
CA TYR A 140 17.88 -20.63 1.32
C TYR A 140 17.41 -21.58 0.19
N ALA A 141 18.24 -21.77 -0.84
CA ALA A 141 17.91 -22.60 -2.00
C ALA A 141 17.72 -24.08 -1.63
N SER A 142 18.53 -24.61 -0.71
CA SER A 142 18.42 -25.99 -0.21
C SER A 142 17.15 -26.26 0.61
N LYS A 143 16.65 -25.25 1.33
CA LYS A 143 15.44 -25.36 2.19
C LYS A 143 14.16 -24.98 1.46
N ARG A 144 14.26 -24.54 0.19
CA ARG A 144 13.12 -24.11 -0.59
C ARG A 144 12.25 -25.33 -0.93
N PRO A 145 10.97 -25.37 -0.52
CA PRO A 145 10.06 -26.38 -1.04
C PRO A 145 9.99 -26.21 -2.56
N ARG A 146 10.14 -27.32 -3.31
CA ARG A 146 9.96 -27.32 -4.78
C ARG A 146 8.62 -26.63 -5.05
N LEU A 147 8.65 -25.48 -5.74
CA LEU A 147 7.39 -24.91 -6.22
C LEU A 147 6.77 -25.99 -7.10
N CYS A 148 5.51 -26.34 -6.82
CA CYS A 148 4.66 -27.03 -7.77
C CYS A 148 4.76 -26.25 -9.08
N SER A 149 5.43 -26.83 -10.08
CA SER A 149 5.36 -26.34 -11.45
C SER A 149 3.92 -26.52 -11.87
N SER A 150 3.13 -25.46 -11.80
CA SER A 150 1.91 -25.38 -12.59
C SER A 150 2.37 -25.37 -14.05
N SER A 151 2.56 -26.56 -14.62
CA SER A 151 2.68 -26.77 -16.04
C SER A 151 1.37 -26.29 -16.64
N SER A 152 1.36 -25.03 -17.09
CA SER A 152 0.37 -24.56 -18.05
C SER A 152 0.58 -25.41 -19.29
N LYS A 153 -0.21 -26.48 -19.42
CA LYS A 153 -0.43 -27.14 -20.71
C LYS A 153 -0.98 -26.06 -21.63
N ILE A 154 -0.15 -25.60 -22.56
CA ILE A 154 -0.62 -24.87 -23.73
C ILE A 154 -1.20 -25.97 -24.62
N SER A 155 -2.52 -25.99 -24.67
CA SER A 155 -3.31 -26.79 -25.61
C SER A 155 -3.15 -26.29 -27.03
#